data_AF-X0R8S2-F1
#
_entry.id   AF-X0R8S2-F1
#
_cell.length_a   1.000
_cell.length_b   1.000
_cell.length_c   1.000
_cell.angle_alpha   90.00
_cell.angle_beta   90.00
_cell.angle_gamma   90.00
#
_symmetry.space_group_name_H-M   'P 1'
#
loop_
_entity.id
_entity.type
_entity.pdbx_description
1 polymer ?
#
loop_
_entity_poly.entity_id
_entity_poly.type
_entity_poly.pdbx_seq_one_letter_code
_entity_poly.pdbx_strand_id
1 'polypeptide(L)'
;MQKYADKKLELFFGFSKLDHTDIYDNNDKPLFKRCIKKFGALEYDEMFGFVPALAISDNASIKNIDKMNIFVHLNLLPDLIEIQYIDFKKLGQMAFGVENSSTLPDLDNLK
;
A
#
# COMPACT_ATOMS: atom_id res chain seq x y z
N MET A 1 23.51 -16.19 -1.92
CA MET A 1 22.54 -15.20 -2.44
C MET A 1 21.10 -15.71 -2.29
N GLN A 2 20.69 -16.83 -2.92
CA GLN A 2 19.32 -17.37 -2.83
C GLN A 2 18.80 -17.59 -1.39
N LYS A 3 19.53 -18.34 -0.57
CA LYS A 3 19.18 -18.62 0.84
C LYS A 3 18.96 -17.37 1.70
N TYR A 4 19.59 -16.25 1.34
CA TYR A 4 19.43 -14.98 2.05
C TYR A 4 18.14 -14.27 1.63
N ALA A 5 17.78 -14.34 0.34
CA ALA A 5 16.48 -13.86 -0.15
C ALA A 5 15.32 -14.66 0.45
N ASP A 6 15.45 -15.99 0.50
CA ASP A 6 14.42 -16.87 1.09
C ASP A 6 14.17 -16.51 2.56
N LYS A 7 15.25 -16.35 3.35
CA LYS A 7 15.14 -15.94 4.77
C LYS A 7 14.49 -14.57 4.93
N LYS A 8 14.77 -13.62 4.04
CA LYS A 8 14.10 -12.30 4.08
C LYS A 8 12.61 -12.42 3.82
N LEU A 9 12.22 -13.25 2.85
CA LEU A 9 10.82 -13.47 2.51
C LEU A 9 10.07 -14.17 3.65
N GLU A 10 10.69 -15.19 4.27
CA GLU A 10 10.16 -15.85 5.46
C GLU A 10 9.94 -14.86 6.60
N LEU A 11 10.90 -13.98 6.88
CA LEU A 11 10.77 -12.96 7.93
C LEU A 11 9.67 -11.94 7.58
N PHE A 12 9.56 -11.52 6.31
CA PHE A 12 8.51 -10.61 5.86
C PHE A 12 7.12 -11.18 6.18
N PHE A 13 6.82 -12.41 5.75
CA PHE A 13 5.53 -13.02 6.02
C PHE A 13 5.36 -13.43 7.49
N GLY A 14 6.43 -13.88 8.16
CA GLY A 14 6.40 -14.30 9.55
C GLY A 14 6.14 -13.16 10.55
N PHE A 15 6.51 -11.93 10.20
CA PHE A 15 6.24 -10.74 11.00
C PHE A 15 5.09 -9.87 10.48
N SER A 16 4.54 -10.17 9.30
CA SER A 16 3.34 -9.52 8.80
C SER A 16 2.13 -9.94 9.63
N LYS A 17 1.38 -8.96 10.15
CA LYS A 17 0.13 -9.22 10.87
C LYS A 17 -1.06 -8.79 10.02
N LEU A 18 -2.12 -9.61 10.04
CA LEU A 18 -3.32 -9.39 9.22
C LEU A 18 -4.05 -8.08 9.56
N ASP A 19 -3.98 -7.62 10.80
CA ASP A 19 -4.55 -6.34 11.26
C ASP A 19 -3.87 -5.12 10.64
N HIS A 20 -2.60 -5.25 10.23
CA HIS A 20 -1.85 -4.21 9.52
C HIS A 20 -1.99 -4.27 7.99
N THR A 21 -2.71 -5.26 7.45
CA THR A 21 -2.89 -5.44 6.00
C THR A 21 -4.23 -4.93 5.46
N ASP A 22 -5.12 -4.43 6.32
CA ASP A 22 -6.41 -3.87 5.90
C ASP A 22 -6.29 -2.37 5.58
N ILE A 23 -7.18 -1.89 4.72
CA ILE A 23 -7.34 -0.46 4.43
C ILE A 23 -8.55 0.05 5.22
N TYR A 24 -8.41 1.23 5.80
CA TYR A 24 -9.46 1.87 6.58
C TYR A 24 -10.20 2.88 5.71
N ASP A 25 -11.52 2.95 5.86
CA ASP A 25 -12.32 4.00 5.23
C ASP A 25 -12.15 5.34 5.97
N ASN A 26 -12.71 6.42 5.41
CA ASN A 26 -12.64 7.76 5.99
C ASN A 26 -13.23 7.88 7.42
N ASN A 27 -13.84 6.83 7.98
CA ASN A 27 -14.36 6.78 9.35
C ASN A 27 -13.57 5.78 10.22
N ASP A 28 -12.33 5.46 9.85
CA ASP A 28 -11.44 4.52 10.52
C ASP A 28 -12.04 3.11 10.67
N LYS A 29 -12.84 2.67 9.68
CA LYS A 29 -13.41 1.32 9.68
C LYS A 29 -12.67 0.42 8.68
N PRO A 30 -12.21 -0.78 9.09
CA PRO A 30 -11.55 -1.72 8.20
C PRO A 30 -12.47 -2.17 7.07
N LEU A 31 -11.94 -2.27 5.87
CA LEU A 31 -12.72 -2.47 4.65
C LEU A 31 -12.81 -3.93 4.22
N PHE A 32 -11.78 -4.74 4.43
CA PHE A 32 -11.67 -6.08 3.82
C PHE A 32 -12.88 -6.98 4.12
N LYS A 33 -13.21 -7.16 5.41
CA LYS A 33 -14.38 -7.98 5.80
C LYS A 33 -15.70 -7.45 5.26
N ARG A 34 -15.84 -6.12 5.16
CA ARG A 34 -17.05 -5.50 4.61
C ARG A 34 -17.12 -5.69 3.09
N CYS A 35 -16.00 -5.69 2.40
CA CYS A 35 -15.91 -6.02 0.98
C CYS A 35 -16.31 -7.47 0.72
N ILE A 36 -15.79 -8.43 1.51
CA ILE A 36 -16.22 -9.84 1.45
C ILE A 36 -17.73 -9.97 1.64
N LYS A 37 -18.30 -9.24 2.62
CA LYS A 37 -19.76 -9.24 2.84
C LYS A 37 -20.56 -8.68 1.66
N LYS A 38 -20.02 -7.68 0.95
CA LYS A 38 -20.70 -6.99 -0.16
C LYS A 38 -20.55 -7.72 -1.49
N PHE A 39 -19.37 -8.27 -1.78
CA PHE A 39 -18.98 -8.76 -3.10
C PHE A 39 -18.70 -10.28 -3.15
N GLY A 40 -18.65 -10.95 -1.99
CA GLY A 40 -18.22 -12.35 -1.88
C GLY A 40 -16.72 -12.50 -1.72
N ALA A 41 -16.26 -13.75 -1.62
CA ALA A 41 -14.83 -14.07 -1.62
C ALA A 41 -14.19 -13.71 -2.97
N LEU A 42 -12.89 -13.42 -2.94
CA LEU A 42 -12.08 -13.21 -4.13
C LEU A 42 -11.67 -14.55 -4.72
N GLU A 43 -11.76 -14.67 -6.04
CA GLU A 43 -11.04 -15.69 -6.80
C GLU A 43 -9.56 -15.33 -6.96
N TYR A 44 -8.76 -16.26 -7.49
CA TYR A 44 -7.28 -16.13 -7.56
C TYR A 44 -6.79 -14.92 -8.38
N ASP A 45 -7.59 -14.44 -9.31
CA ASP A 45 -7.30 -13.31 -10.20
C ASP A 45 -8.11 -12.06 -9.85
N GLU A 46 -8.80 -12.05 -8.71
CA GLU A 46 -9.63 -10.94 -8.28
C GLU A 46 -8.97 -10.14 -7.14
N MET A 47 -9.28 -8.85 -7.10
CA MET A 47 -8.96 -7.95 -5.98
C MET A 47 -10.12 -7.02 -5.67
N PHE A 48 -10.12 -6.44 -4.46
CA PHE A 48 -10.90 -5.25 -4.16
C PHE A 48 -10.06 -4.02 -4.44
N GLY A 49 -10.53 -3.17 -5.35
CA GLY A 49 -9.83 -1.95 -5.77
C GLY A 49 -10.73 -0.73 -5.73
N PHE A 50 -10.13 0.46 -5.53
CA PHE A 50 -10.87 1.71 -5.58
C PHE A 50 -11.14 2.12 -7.04
N VAL A 51 -12.36 2.58 -7.32
CA VAL A 51 -12.80 3.13 -8.60
C VAL A 51 -13.47 4.49 -8.33
N PRO A 52 -12.86 5.62 -8.76
CA PRO A 52 -11.53 5.73 -9.36
C PRO A 52 -10.39 5.35 -8.39
N ALA A 53 -9.18 5.15 -8.91
CA ALA A 53 -8.02 4.78 -8.09
C ALA A 53 -7.80 5.77 -6.94
N LEU A 54 -7.44 5.27 -5.76
CA LEU A 54 -7.32 6.10 -4.55
C LEU A 54 -6.25 7.19 -4.67
N ALA A 55 -5.20 6.97 -5.46
CA ALA A 55 -4.22 8.03 -5.73
C ALA A 55 -4.80 9.24 -6.50
N ILE A 56 -5.97 9.08 -7.13
CA ILE A 56 -6.71 10.12 -7.85
C ILE A 56 -7.86 10.67 -7.00
N SER A 57 -8.44 9.85 -6.12
CA SER A 57 -9.59 10.18 -5.28
C SER A 57 -9.22 10.16 -3.80
N ASP A 58 -9.45 11.26 -3.10
CA ASP A 58 -9.26 11.40 -1.65
C ASP A 58 -10.34 10.69 -0.79
N ASN A 59 -11.28 10.00 -1.43
CA ASN A 59 -12.41 9.35 -0.77
C ASN A 59 -12.22 7.84 -0.63
N ALA A 60 -11.64 7.40 0.50
CA ALA A 60 -11.62 6.00 0.89
C ALA A 60 -12.99 5.59 1.46
N SER A 61 -13.87 5.07 0.59
CA SER A 61 -15.19 4.56 0.96
C SER A 61 -15.49 3.23 0.30
N ILE A 62 -16.20 2.33 1.00
CA ILE A 62 -16.69 1.07 0.42
C ILE A 62 -17.64 1.27 -0.77
N LYS A 63 -18.21 2.47 -0.93
CA LYS A 63 -19.03 2.83 -2.09
C LYS A 63 -18.19 2.94 -3.36
N ASN A 64 -16.91 3.27 -3.20
CA ASN A 64 -15.95 3.49 -4.27
C ASN A 64 -15.03 2.28 -4.45
N ILE A 65 -15.37 1.13 -3.87
CA ILE A 65 -14.65 -0.12 -4.09
C ILE A 65 -15.46 -0.98 -5.05
N ASP A 66 -14.75 -1.69 -5.92
CA ASP A 66 -15.31 -2.74 -6.76
C ASP A 66 -14.47 -4.03 -6.67
N LYS A 67 -15.06 -5.15 -7.08
CA LYS A 67 -14.36 -6.44 -7.26
C LYS A 67 -13.94 -6.58 -8.72
N MET A 68 -12.64 -6.71 -8.97
CA MET A 68 -12.08 -6.58 -10.32
C MET A 68 -10.90 -7.53 -10.54
N ASN A 69 -10.51 -7.72 -11.80
CA ASN A 69 -9.34 -8.50 -12.14
C ASN A 69 -8.04 -7.77 -11.74
N ILE A 70 -7.20 -8.44 -10.94
CA ILE A 70 -5.97 -7.86 -10.38
C ILE A 70 -4.95 -7.49 -11.46
N PHE A 71 -4.79 -8.35 -12.48
CA PHE A 71 -3.81 -8.12 -13.53
C PHE A 71 -4.20 -6.93 -14.40
N VAL A 72 -5.49 -6.79 -14.73
CA VAL A 72 -5.99 -5.63 -15.47
C VAL A 72 -5.76 -4.35 -14.68
N HIS A 73 -6.14 -4.32 -13.40
CA HIS A 73 -6.02 -3.12 -12.59
C HIS A 73 -4.56 -2.69 -12.39
N LEU A 74 -3.68 -3.62 -12.01
CA LEU A 74 -2.26 -3.33 -11.79
C LEU A 74 -1.52 -2.91 -13.07
N ASN A 75 -1.93 -3.41 -14.24
CA ASN A 75 -1.36 -2.98 -15.52
C ASN A 75 -1.78 -1.56 -15.92
N LEU A 76 -2.94 -1.08 -15.46
CA LEU A 76 -3.44 0.28 -15.77
C LEU A 76 -2.87 1.35 -14.83
N LEU A 77 -2.53 0.99 -13.59
CA LEU A 77 -2.06 1.98 -12.59
C LEU A 77 -0.88 2.84 -13.07
N PRO A 78 0.18 2.32 -13.70
CA PRO A 78 1.32 3.14 -14.12
C PRO A 78 0.96 4.27 -15.10
N ASP A 79 -0.12 4.11 -15.89
CA ASP A 79 -0.58 5.13 -16.83
C ASP A 79 -1.46 6.20 -16.15
N LEU A 80 -2.02 5.87 -14.98
CA LEU A 80 -3.00 6.69 -14.26
C LEU A 80 -2.39 7.46 -13.10
N ILE A 81 -1.29 6.98 -12.53
CA ILE A 81 -0.69 7.50 -11.31
C ILE A 81 0.82 7.59 -11.42
N GLU A 82 1.41 8.61 -10.80
CA GLU A 82 2.86 8.73 -10.69
C GLU A 82 3.37 7.80 -9.57
N ILE A 83 4.15 6.77 -9.93
CA ILE A 83 4.77 5.87 -8.95
C ILE A 83 5.92 6.60 -8.26
N GLN A 84 5.78 6.81 -6.95
CA GLN A 84 6.84 7.42 -6.14
C GLN A 84 7.69 6.36 -5.46
N TYR A 85 8.99 6.35 -5.76
CA TYR A 85 9.96 5.62 -4.96
C TYR A 85 10.27 6.41 -3.69
N ILE A 86 10.04 5.79 -2.53
CA ILE A 86 10.31 6.35 -1.21
C ILE A 86 11.39 5.48 -0.56
N ASP A 87 12.58 6.04 -0.40
CA ASP A 87 13.62 5.47 0.45
C ASP A 87 13.53 6.05 1.88
N PHE A 88 14.36 5.56 2.79
CA PHE A 88 14.35 6.03 4.18
C PHE A 88 14.61 7.54 4.30
N LYS A 89 15.42 8.10 3.40
CA LYS A 89 15.74 9.52 3.38
C LYS A 89 14.52 10.35 2.97
N LYS A 90 13.84 9.96 1.90
CA LYS A 90 12.62 10.59 1.40
C LYS A 90 11.45 10.42 2.36
N LEU A 91 11.35 9.27 3.04
CA LEU A 91 10.39 9.06 4.11
C LEU A 91 10.60 10.05 5.25
N GLY A 92 11.85 10.24 5.68
CA GLY A 92 12.19 11.25 6.69
C GLY A 92 11.80 12.66 6.23
N GLN A 93 12.09 13.02 4.98
CA GLN A 93 11.71 14.32 4.41
C GLN A 93 10.19 14.55 4.45
N MET A 94 9.39 13.55 4.07
CA MET A 94 7.94 13.62 4.12
C MET A 94 7.41 13.75 5.55
N ALA A 95 7.93 12.93 6.48
CA ALA A 95 7.49 12.92 7.88
C ALA A 95 7.76 14.24 8.61
N PHE A 96 8.84 14.95 8.22
CA PHE A 96 9.25 16.20 8.86
C PHE A 96 8.95 17.45 8.02
N GLY A 97 8.36 17.30 6.82
CA GLY A 97 8.00 18.42 5.93
C GLY A 97 9.22 19.19 5.39
N VAL A 98 10.31 18.50 5.09
CA VAL A 98 11.59 19.11 4.72
C VAL A 98 11.93 18.79 3.26
N GLU A 99 11.87 19.80 2.39
CA GLU A 99 12.11 19.64 0.94
C GLU A 99 13.60 19.47 0.57
N ASN A 100 14.52 19.92 1.43
CA ASN A 100 15.97 19.90 1.18
C ASN A 100 16.70 18.86 2.06
N SER A 101 17.51 17.99 1.44
CA SER A 101 18.23 16.94 2.17
C SER A 101 19.35 17.42 3.08
N SER A 102 19.77 18.68 2.96
CA SER A 102 20.86 19.27 3.75
C SER A 102 20.48 19.55 5.21
N THR A 103 19.19 19.53 5.54
CA THR A 103 18.68 19.80 6.90
C THR A 103 18.20 18.54 7.63
N LEU A 104 18.19 17.37 6.97
CA LEU A 104 17.99 16.11 7.68
C LEU A 104 19.29 15.69 8.37
N PRO A 105 19.24 15.24 9.63
CA PRO A 105 20.39 14.59 10.24
C PRO A 105 20.77 13.36 9.41
N ASP A 106 22.06 13.26 9.08
CA ASP A 106 22.59 12.13 8.32
C ASP A 106 22.40 10.85 9.16
N LEU A 107 21.44 10.01 8.74
CA LEU A 107 21.07 8.81 9.48
C LEU A 107 22.18 7.75 9.45
N ASP A 108 23.13 7.85 8.52
CA ASP A 108 24.31 6.99 8.47
C ASP A 108 25.33 7.35 9.58
N ASN A 109 25.17 8.50 10.25
CA ASN A 109 25.99 8.93 11.39
C ASN A 109 25.38 8.63 12.76
N LEU A 110 24.19 8.03 12.82
CA LEU A 110 23.61 7.53 14.07
C LEU A 110 24.19 6.13 14.36
N LYS A 111 25.29 6.11 15.13
CA LYS A 111 25.88 4.88 15.70
C LYS A 111 24.95 4.21 16.70
#